data_AF-D6YRL3-F1
#
_entry.id   AF-D6YRL3-F1
#
_cell.length_a   1.000
_cell.length_b   1.000
_cell.length_c   1.000
_cell.angle_alpha   90.00
_cell.angle_beta   90.00
_cell.angle_gamma   90.00
#
_symmetry.space_group_name_H-M   'P 1'
#
loop_
_entity.id
_entity.type
_entity.pdbx_description
1 polymer ?
#
loop_
_entity_poly.entity_id
_entity_poly.type
_entity_poly.pdbx_seq_one_letter_code
_entity_poly.pdbx_strand_id
1 'polypeptide(L)'
;MSEFNHLIALTKLHISQHYGEKSWIYTDPDTLANYREFAQRSKKAAPKQLPEKSKPLPRIAEPVRKQPIIKKTEPPALELPKEVEQRITPKPVNEVDFSDLIKIVKTHFPAQKILDSQPDDARAKETAQKWKHPAIPPEVWILDSSRAPEERLFLENIAQAIDLYFYPAAVLPISKMDEEPAPRLILGTKDLLNGIKAPSIAMESISFYLETPKEKSRLWKDLKNTLQSS
;
A
#
# COMPACT_ATOMS: atom_id res chain seq x y z
N MET A 1 30.07 -8.85 -3.17
CA MET A 1 29.53 -8.81 -1.79
C MET A 1 29.15 -7.39 -1.30
N SER A 2 29.71 -6.31 -1.86
CA SER A 2 29.41 -4.92 -1.42
C SER A 2 27.96 -4.48 -1.66
N GLU A 3 27.41 -4.75 -2.85
CA GLU A 3 26.05 -4.30 -3.25
C GLU A 3 24.93 -4.92 -2.41
N PHE A 4 25.08 -6.19 -2.01
CA PHE A 4 24.11 -6.88 -1.17
C PHE A 4 24.05 -6.28 0.25
N ASN A 5 25.20 -5.90 0.81
CA ASN A 5 25.25 -5.23 2.11
C ASN A 5 24.65 -3.82 2.04
N HIS A 6 24.82 -3.12 0.92
CA HIS A 6 24.20 -1.81 0.68
C HIS A 6 22.68 -1.92 0.62
N LEU A 7 22.15 -2.92 -0.10
CA LEU A 7 20.71 -3.19 -0.17
C LEU A 7 20.15 -3.54 1.22
N ILE A 8 20.83 -4.37 2.01
CA ILE A 8 20.42 -4.69 3.38
C ILE A 8 20.39 -3.42 4.26
N ALA A 9 21.37 -2.53 4.11
CA ALA A 9 21.41 -1.27 4.87
C ALA A 9 20.23 -0.35 4.51
N LEU A 10 19.93 -0.20 3.22
CA LEU A 10 18.78 0.59 2.75
C LEU A 10 17.45 0.01 3.24
N THR A 11 17.28 -1.32 3.18
CA THR A 11 16.07 -1.98 3.67
C THR A 11 15.90 -1.79 5.17
N LYS A 12 16.98 -1.89 5.96
CA LYS A 12 16.94 -1.64 7.41
C LYS A 12 16.58 -0.19 7.73
N LEU A 13 17.13 0.77 6.98
CA LEU A 13 16.83 2.19 7.13
C LEU A 13 15.35 2.47 6.83
N HIS A 14 14.84 1.93 5.72
CA HIS A 14 13.43 2.08 5.32
C HIS A 14 12.48 1.48 6.36
N ILE A 15 12.77 0.28 6.86
CA ILE A 15 11.97 -0.35 7.93
C ILE A 15 11.98 0.51 9.18
N SER A 16 13.13 1.04 9.59
CA SER A 16 13.21 1.88 10.80
C SER A 16 12.50 3.22 10.65
N GLN A 17 12.48 3.81 9.46
CA GLN A 17 11.82 5.10 9.21
C GLN A 17 10.29 4.98 9.15
N HIS A 18 9.79 3.92 8.50
CA HIS A 18 8.35 3.75 8.28
C HIS A 18 7.66 2.88 9.34
N TYR A 19 8.42 2.00 10.02
CA TYR A 19 7.90 1.04 10.99
C TYR A 19 8.67 1.07 12.32
N GLY A 20 9.49 2.09 12.56
CA GLY A 20 10.15 2.28 13.86
C GLY A 20 9.13 2.38 14.99
N GLU A 21 9.56 2.05 16.21
CA GLU A 21 8.78 1.91 17.47
C GLU A 21 7.81 3.05 17.84
N LYS A 22 7.76 4.13 17.04
CA LYS A 22 6.84 5.26 17.18
C LYS A 22 5.68 5.24 16.18
N SER A 23 5.47 4.18 15.39
CA SER A 23 4.11 3.88 14.93
C SER A 23 3.32 3.37 16.14
N TRP A 24 2.93 4.30 17.02
CA TRP A 24 1.95 4.04 18.06
C TRP A 24 0.68 3.67 17.30
N ILE A 25 0.47 2.37 17.06
CA ILE A 25 -0.86 1.84 16.94
C ILE A 25 -1.52 2.33 18.22
N TYR A 26 -2.44 3.29 18.08
CA TYR A 26 -3.23 3.82 19.17
C TYR A 26 -4.13 2.65 19.61
N THR A 27 -3.57 1.71 20.36
CA THR A 27 -4.33 0.65 21.00
C THR A 27 -5.03 1.33 22.16
N ASP A 28 -6.34 1.41 22.03
CA ASP A 28 -7.22 1.81 23.12
C ASP A 28 -6.79 1.05 24.40
N PRO A 29 -6.67 1.72 25.56
CA PRO A 29 -6.38 1.07 26.84
C PRO A 29 -7.17 -0.23 27.07
N ASP A 30 -8.41 -0.29 26.58
CA ASP A 30 -9.29 -1.46 26.68
C ASP A 30 -8.80 -2.64 25.82
N THR A 31 -8.18 -2.37 24.66
CA THR A 31 -7.61 -3.43 23.82
C THR A 31 -6.37 -4.04 24.46
N LEU A 32 -5.57 -3.22 25.15
CA LEU A 32 -4.39 -3.67 25.91
C LEU A 32 -4.79 -4.58 27.08
N ALA A 33 -5.87 -4.27 27.78
CA ALA A 33 -6.41 -5.11 28.85
C ALA A 33 -6.85 -6.49 28.32
N ASN A 34 -7.59 -6.52 27.20
CA ASN A 34 -8.04 -7.75 26.55
C ASN A 34 -6.89 -8.64 26.09
N TYR A 35 -5.83 -8.05 25.52
CA TYR A 35 -4.65 -8.80 25.10
C TYR A 35 -3.89 -9.41 26.27
N ARG A 36 -3.82 -8.69 27.39
CA ARG A 36 -3.16 -9.15 28.63
C ARG A 36 -3.93 -10.32 29.25
N GLU A 37 -5.26 -10.26 29.28
CA GLU A 37 -6.10 -11.38 29.73
C GLU A 37 -5.95 -12.59 28.82
N PHE A 38 -5.99 -12.40 27.49
CA PHE A 38 -5.84 -13.48 26.53
C PHE A 38 -4.50 -14.22 26.70
N ALA A 39 -3.40 -13.47 26.82
CA ALA A 39 -2.07 -14.03 27.06
C ALA A 39 -1.94 -14.75 28.41
N GLN A 40 -2.68 -14.33 29.43
CA GLN A 40 -2.73 -15.04 30.71
C GLN A 40 -3.56 -16.33 30.63
N ARG A 41 -4.67 -16.33 29.88
CA ARG A 41 -5.51 -17.52 29.65
C ARG A 41 -4.76 -18.57 28.84
N SER A 42 -4.00 -18.18 27.83
CA SER A 42 -3.20 -19.12 27.01
C SER A 42 -2.05 -19.75 27.81
N LYS A 43 -1.46 -19.05 28.77
CA LYS A 43 -0.45 -19.62 29.69
C LYS A 43 -1.04 -20.59 30.72
N LYS A 44 -2.30 -20.41 31.11
CA LYS A 44 -3.00 -21.31 32.06
C LYS A 44 -3.64 -22.52 31.38
N ALA A 45 -3.86 -22.47 30.07
CA ALA A 45 -4.26 -23.65 29.31
C ALA A 45 -3.08 -24.60 29.22
N ALA A 46 -3.14 -25.71 29.96
CA ALA A 46 -2.17 -26.79 29.84
C ALA A 46 -2.01 -27.15 28.35
N PRO A 47 -0.77 -27.29 27.85
CA PRO A 47 -0.54 -27.60 26.44
C PRO A 47 -1.31 -28.88 26.11
N LYS A 48 -2.24 -28.79 25.14
CA LYS A 48 -2.87 -29.98 24.55
C LYS A 48 -1.73 -30.90 24.16
N GLN A 49 -1.63 -32.04 24.82
CA GLN A 49 -0.64 -33.06 24.50
C GLN A 49 -0.77 -33.36 23.00
N LEU A 50 0.27 -33.01 22.24
CA LEU A 50 0.38 -33.41 20.86
C LEU A 50 0.33 -34.94 20.82
N PRO A 51 -0.39 -35.55 19.87
CA PRO A 51 -0.47 -37.00 19.76
C PRO A 51 0.94 -37.58 19.70
N GLU A 52 1.15 -38.58 20.55
CA GLU A 52 2.41 -39.26 20.79
C GLU A 52 3.06 -39.68 19.46
N LYS A 53 4.31 -39.25 19.24
CA LYS A 53 5.05 -39.51 18.01
C LYS A 53 5.08 -41.02 17.73
N SER A 54 4.45 -41.39 16.62
CA SER A 54 4.52 -42.72 16.02
C SER A 54 5.97 -43.18 15.85
N LYS A 55 6.16 -44.47 16.12
CA LYS A 55 7.39 -45.30 16.09
C LYS A 55 8.47 -44.84 15.09
N PRO A 56 9.78 -44.93 15.47
CA PRO A 56 10.87 -44.67 14.54
C PRO A 56 10.90 -45.74 13.44
N LEU A 57 10.88 -45.29 12.19
CA LEU A 57 11.09 -46.14 11.01
C LEU A 57 12.51 -46.73 11.00
N PRO A 58 12.69 -47.98 10.53
CA PRO A 58 13.99 -48.62 10.45
C PRO A 58 14.89 -47.90 9.44
N ARG A 59 16.14 -47.64 9.86
CA ARG A 59 17.19 -46.98 9.08
C ARG A 59 17.68 -47.94 8.00
N ILE A 60 17.21 -47.75 6.77
CA ILE A 60 17.72 -48.48 5.60
C ILE A 60 19.10 -47.92 5.27
N ALA A 61 20.12 -48.79 5.29
CA ALA A 61 21.47 -48.46 4.88
C ALA A 61 21.51 -48.17 3.37
N GLU A 62 22.01 -47.01 2.99
CA GLU A 62 22.20 -46.62 1.59
C GLU A 62 23.38 -47.40 0.98
N PRO A 63 23.20 -48.07 -0.17
CA PRO A 63 24.33 -48.47 -1.00
C PRO A 63 24.74 -47.30 -1.90
N VAL A 64 26.02 -46.95 -1.83
CA VAL A 64 26.69 -46.04 -2.77
C VAL A 64 26.51 -46.56 -4.20
N ARG A 65 25.70 -45.88 -5.01
CA ARG A 65 25.51 -46.23 -6.42
C ARG A 65 25.90 -45.07 -7.34
N LYS A 66 26.89 -45.36 -8.17
CA LYS A 66 27.46 -44.54 -9.24
C LYS A 66 26.36 -43.92 -10.10
N GLN A 67 26.46 -42.62 -10.34
CA GLN A 67 25.56 -41.87 -11.23
C GLN A 67 25.65 -42.40 -12.67
N PRO A 68 24.53 -42.75 -13.31
CA PRO A 68 24.44 -42.79 -14.76
C PRO A 68 23.74 -41.55 -15.31
N ILE A 69 24.26 -41.15 -16.47
CA ILE A 69 23.84 -40.10 -17.41
C ILE A 69 22.31 -39.87 -17.44
N ILE A 70 21.93 -38.61 -17.23
CA ILE A 70 20.55 -38.09 -17.25
C ILE A 70 19.97 -38.23 -18.67
N LYS A 71 19.09 -39.22 -18.87
CA LYS A 71 18.06 -39.16 -19.92
C LYS A 71 16.83 -38.46 -19.34
N LYS A 72 16.43 -37.37 -19.99
CA LYS A 72 15.25 -36.56 -19.68
C LYS A 72 14.01 -37.45 -19.79
N THR A 73 13.56 -37.95 -18.64
CA THR A 73 12.34 -38.74 -18.52
C THR A 73 11.27 -37.77 -18.02
N GLU A 74 10.14 -37.69 -18.72
CA GLU A 74 8.99 -36.88 -18.30
C GLU A 74 8.60 -37.22 -16.85
N PRO A 75 8.24 -36.20 -16.06
CA PRO A 75 7.85 -36.43 -14.68
C PRO A 75 6.62 -37.36 -14.65
N PRO A 76 6.63 -38.44 -13.84
CA PRO A 76 5.46 -39.27 -13.65
C PRO A 76 4.34 -38.42 -13.07
N ALA A 77 3.15 -38.51 -13.67
CA ALA A 77 1.96 -37.86 -13.18
C ALA A 77 1.74 -38.28 -11.71
N LEU A 78 1.91 -37.32 -10.80
CA LEU A 78 1.44 -37.44 -9.43
C LEU A 78 -0.08 -37.62 -9.50
N GLU A 79 -0.55 -38.85 -9.32
CA GLU A 79 -1.95 -39.12 -9.05
C GLU A 79 -2.29 -38.41 -7.73
N LEU A 80 -2.93 -37.24 -7.86
CA LEU A 80 -3.53 -36.54 -6.74
C LEU A 80 -4.42 -37.54 -5.99
N PRO A 81 -4.28 -37.64 -4.66
CA PRO A 81 -5.24 -38.38 -3.85
C PRO A 81 -6.64 -37.91 -4.24
N LYS A 82 -7.54 -38.85 -4.56
CA LYS A 82 -8.98 -38.58 -4.71
C LYS A 82 -9.52 -38.14 -3.35
N GLU A 83 -9.19 -36.92 -2.97
CA GLU A 83 -9.80 -36.22 -1.87
C GLU A 83 -11.27 -36.08 -2.24
N VAL A 84 -12.10 -36.69 -1.41
CA VAL A 84 -13.53 -36.72 -1.56
C VAL A 84 -14.01 -35.29 -1.72
N GLU A 85 -14.41 -34.91 -2.93
CA GLU A 85 -15.25 -33.73 -3.18
C GLU A 85 -16.56 -33.96 -2.40
N GLN A 86 -16.53 -33.71 -1.10
CA GLN A 86 -17.73 -33.39 -0.36
C GLN A 86 -18.19 -32.07 -0.95
N ARG A 87 -19.06 -32.17 -1.96
CA ARG A 87 -19.87 -31.07 -2.44
C ARG A 87 -20.60 -30.51 -1.24
N ILE A 88 -20.03 -29.49 -0.61
CA ILE A 88 -20.72 -28.64 0.34
C ILE A 88 -21.77 -27.94 -0.52
N THR A 89 -22.97 -28.52 -0.59
CA THR A 89 -24.11 -27.81 -1.15
C THR A 89 -24.29 -26.57 -0.29
N PRO A 90 -24.16 -25.36 -0.85
CA PRO A 90 -24.29 -24.15 -0.07
C PRO A 90 -25.68 -24.19 0.58
N LYS A 91 -25.70 -24.12 1.91
CA LYS A 91 -26.95 -23.97 2.67
C LYS A 91 -27.67 -22.75 2.07
N PRO A 92 -28.97 -22.83 1.74
CA PRO A 92 -29.70 -21.67 1.24
C PRO A 92 -29.52 -20.54 2.25
N VAL A 93 -28.82 -19.49 1.81
CA VAL A 93 -28.64 -18.28 2.59
C VAL A 93 -30.02 -17.66 2.66
N ASN A 94 -30.61 -17.61 3.86
CA ASN A 94 -31.84 -16.86 4.07
C ASN A 94 -31.62 -15.45 3.54
N GLU A 95 -32.48 -14.99 2.64
CA GLU A 95 -32.42 -13.65 2.08
C GLU A 95 -32.40 -12.65 3.24
N VAL A 96 -31.24 -12.06 3.48
CA VAL A 96 -31.09 -11.03 4.50
C VAL A 96 -31.67 -9.75 3.90
N ASP A 97 -32.72 -9.22 4.54
CA ASP A 97 -33.30 -7.95 4.14
C ASP A 97 -32.35 -6.81 4.52
N PHE A 98 -31.84 -6.08 3.52
CA PHE A 98 -30.97 -4.92 3.68
C PHE A 98 -31.73 -3.58 3.62
N SER A 99 -33.06 -3.59 3.71
CA SER A 99 -33.91 -2.39 3.58
C SER A 99 -33.49 -1.26 4.51
N ASP A 100 -33.08 -1.57 5.75
CA ASP A 100 -32.68 -0.54 6.72
C ASP A 100 -31.34 0.11 6.35
N LEU A 101 -30.39 -0.66 5.83
CA LEU A 101 -29.11 -0.13 5.36
C LEU A 101 -29.30 0.74 4.11
N ILE A 102 -30.18 0.32 3.19
CA ILE A 102 -30.54 1.10 1.99
C ILE A 102 -31.17 2.45 2.40
N LYS A 103 -32.04 2.48 3.42
CA LYS A 103 -32.63 3.72 3.94
C LYS A 103 -31.57 4.66 4.52
N ILE A 104 -30.64 4.14 5.31
CA ILE A 104 -29.55 4.93 5.90
C ILE A 104 -28.69 5.55 4.79
N VAL A 105 -28.28 4.76 3.80
CA VAL A 105 -27.45 5.25 2.69
C VAL A 105 -28.19 6.32 1.87
N LYS A 106 -29.47 6.11 1.53
CA LYS A 106 -30.27 7.12 0.81
C LYS A 106 -30.46 8.42 1.59
N THR A 107 -30.56 8.33 2.92
CA THR A 107 -30.75 9.50 3.79
C THR A 107 -29.48 10.34 3.88
N HIS A 108 -28.31 9.70 4.01
CA HIS A 108 -27.04 10.40 4.20
C HIS A 108 -26.29 10.70 2.90
N PHE A 109 -26.55 9.93 1.83
CA PHE A 109 -25.83 10.02 0.55
C PHE A 109 -26.80 10.01 -0.65
N PRO A 110 -27.71 11.01 -0.76
CA PRO A 110 -28.75 11.02 -1.80
C PRO A 110 -28.21 11.09 -3.24
N ALA A 111 -26.98 11.56 -3.42
CA ALA A 111 -26.32 11.61 -4.73
C ALA A 111 -25.77 10.25 -5.20
N GLN A 112 -25.61 9.27 -4.30
CA GLN A 112 -25.04 7.96 -4.64
C GLN A 112 -26.14 6.97 -5.07
N LYS A 113 -25.95 6.37 -6.25
CA LYS A 113 -26.85 5.35 -6.78
C LYS A 113 -26.47 3.98 -6.23
N ILE A 114 -27.33 3.40 -5.40
CA ILE A 114 -27.19 2.01 -4.94
C ILE A 114 -27.56 1.09 -6.10
N LEU A 115 -26.75 0.06 -6.34
CA LEU A 115 -27.02 -0.96 -7.36
C LEU A 115 -27.78 -2.11 -6.72
N ASP A 116 -29.01 -2.37 -7.20
CA ASP A 116 -29.87 -3.44 -6.67
C ASP A 116 -29.53 -4.83 -7.22
N SER A 117 -28.62 -4.89 -8.20
CA SER A 117 -28.20 -6.13 -8.86
C SER A 117 -26.68 -6.18 -9.03
N GLN A 118 -26.10 -7.37 -8.90
CA GLN A 118 -24.69 -7.59 -9.21
C GLN A 118 -24.41 -7.17 -10.67
N PRO A 119 -23.37 -6.37 -10.93
CA PRO A 119 -23.03 -5.99 -12.29
C PRO A 119 -22.61 -7.23 -13.09
N ASP A 120 -23.05 -7.28 -14.35
CA ASP A 120 -22.61 -8.30 -15.31
C ASP A 120 -21.08 -8.30 -15.45
N ASP A 121 -20.47 -9.45 -15.66
CA ASP A 121 -19.01 -9.64 -15.74
C ASP A 121 -18.38 -8.75 -16.82
N ALA A 122 -19.11 -8.49 -17.91
CA ALA A 122 -18.71 -7.54 -18.94
C ALA A 122 -18.58 -6.11 -18.41
N ARG A 123 -19.57 -5.66 -17.62
CA ARG A 123 -19.54 -4.35 -16.96
C ARG A 123 -18.50 -4.28 -15.84
N ALA A 124 -18.28 -5.38 -15.12
CA ALA A 124 -17.23 -5.46 -14.11
C ALA A 124 -15.84 -5.29 -14.74
N LYS A 125 -15.57 -5.92 -15.90
CA LYS A 125 -14.32 -5.74 -16.65
C LYS A 125 -14.16 -4.33 -17.19
N GLU A 126 -15.22 -3.73 -17.73
CA GLU A 126 -15.22 -2.35 -18.20
C GLU A 126 -14.94 -1.37 -17.05
N THR A 127 -15.60 -1.58 -15.90
CA THR A 127 -15.39 -0.78 -14.69
C THR A 127 -13.98 -0.97 -14.15
N ALA A 128 -13.44 -2.20 -14.16
CA ALA A 128 -12.07 -2.48 -13.78
C ALA A 128 -11.07 -1.80 -14.73
N GLN A 129 -11.36 -1.70 -16.04
CA GLN A 129 -10.53 -0.92 -16.98
C GLN A 129 -10.66 0.58 -16.75
N LYS A 130 -11.88 1.08 -16.46
CA LYS A 130 -12.09 2.48 -16.07
C LYS A 130 -11.37 2.80 -14.76
N TRP A 131 -11.26 1.87 -13.82
CA TRP A 131 -10.46 2.03 -12.59
C TRP A 131 -8.96 1.92 -12.83
N LYS A 132 -8.54 1.27 -13.93
CA LYS A 132 -7.13 1.29 -14.34
C LYS A 132 -6.73 2.67 -14.84
N HIS A 133 -7.64 3.42 -15.46
CA HIS A 133 -7.36 4.75 -15.98
C HIS A 133 -8.59 5.68 -15.96
N PRO A 134 -8.63 6.57 -14.97
CA PRO A 134 -8.70 7.98 -15.31
C PRO A 134 -7.59 8.62 -14.49
N ALA A 135 -6.42 8.81 -15.11
CA ALA A 135 -5.45 9.74 -14.54
C ALA A 135 -6.14 11.10 -14.59
N ILE A 136 -6.84 11.46 -13.52
CA ILE A 136 -7.33 12.81 -13.32
C ILE A 136 -6.06 13.66 -13.46
N PRO A 137 -5.98 14.55 -14.45
CA PRO A 137 -4.76 15.30 -14.67
C PRO A 137 -4.43 16.03 -13.37
N PRO A 138 -3.18 15.96 -12.90
CA PRO A 138 -2.83 16.53 -11.61
C PRO A 138 -3.09 18.03 -11.65
N GLU A 139 -3.94 18.50 -10.74
CA GLU A 139 -4.23 19.93 -10.59
C GLU A 139 -3.05 20.67 -9.97
N VAL A 140 -2.23 19.96 -9.18
CA VAL A 140 -1.05 20.51 -8.51
C VAL A 140 0.21 19.83 -9.05
N TRP A 141 1.12 20.62 -9.61
CA TRP A 141 2.41 20.13 -10.09
C TRP A 141 3.51 20.48 -9.11
N ILE A 142 4.36 19.50 -8.79
CA ILE A 142 5.59 19.73 -8.03
C ILE A 142 6.77 19.53 -8.98
N LEU A 143 7.48 20.61 -9.28
CA LEU A 143 8.61 20.58 -10.20
C LEU A 143 9.83 19.94 -9.55
N ASP A 144 10.31 18.85 -10.14
CA ASP A 144 11.53 18.16 -9.75
C ASP A 144 12.70 18.64 -10.60
N SER A 145 13.68 19.27 -9.93
CA SER A 145 15.01 19.57 -10.49
C SER A 145 16.12 18.76 -9.82
N SER A 146 15.77 17.88 -8.88
CA SER A 146 16.75 17.17 -8.07
C SER A 146 17.41 16.05 -8.88
N ARG A 147 18.70 15.84 -8.63
CA ARG A 147 19.40 14.62 -9.06
C ARG A 147 19.47 13.57 -7.96
N ALA A 148 19.26 14.00 -6.71
CA ALA A 148 19.38 13.15 -5.55
C ALA A 148 18.07 12.37 -5.31
N PRO A 149 18.13 11.03 -5.15
CA PRO A 149 16.93 10.22 -4.95
C PRO A 149 16.18 10.56 -3.66
N GLU A 150 16.89 11.03 -2.63
CA GLU A 150 16.29 11.43 -1.35
C GLU A 150 15.40 12.67 -1.48
N GLU A 151 15.83 13.63 -2.31
CA GLU A 151 15.08 14.86 -2.58
C GLU A 151 13.81 14.54 -3.37
N ARG A 152 13.92 13.69 -4.38
CA ARG A 152 12.77 13.19 -5.13
C ARG A 152 11.77 12.47 -4.23
N LEU A 153 12.23 11.57 -3.36
CA LEU A 153 11.37 10.87 -2.40
C LEU A 153 10.65 11.85 -1.46
N PHE A 154 11.33 12.93 -1.05
CA PHE A 154 10.70 13.98 -0.26
C PHE A 154 9.59 14.70 -1.04
N LEU A 155 9.82 15.05 -2.31
CA LEU A 155 8.77 15.65 -3.16
C LEU A 155 7.60 14.70 -3.39
N GLU A 156 7.85 13.40 -3.61
CA GLU A 156 6.82 12.39 -3.78
C GLU A 156 5.96 12.26 -2.53
N ASN A 157 6.55 12.31 -1.33
CA ASN A 157 5.81 12.35 -0.07
C ASN A 157 4.95 13.62 0.07
N ILE A 158 5.45 14.77 -0.39
CA ILE A 158 4.64 16.01 -0.41
C ILE A 158 3.48 15.86 -1.39
N ALA A 159 3.72 15.35 -2.60
CA ALA A 159 2.68 15.12 -3.60
C ALA A 159 1.59 14.19 -3.03
N GLN A 160 1.98 13.08 -2.42
CA GLN A 160 1.04 12.14 -1.79
C GLN A 160 0.23 12.79 -0.65
N ALA A 161 0.88 13.64 0.17
CA ALA A 161 0.17 14.38 1.21
C ALA A 161 -0.83 15.39 0.61
N ILE A 162 -0.46 16.10 -0.46
CA ILE A 162 -1.38 17.04 -1.12
C ILE A 162 -2.55 16.31 -1.77
N ASP A 163 -2.28 15.20 -2.45
CA ASP A 163 -3.27 14.32 -3.09
C ASP A 163 -4.30 13.79 -2.07
N LEU A 164 -3.83 13.39 -0.89
CA LEU A 164 -4.71 12.85 0.15
C LEU A 164 -5.65 13.92 0.78
N TYR A 165 -5.20 15.16 0.91
CA TYR A 165 -5.93 16.19 1.68
C TYR A 165 -6.57 17.30 0.84
N PHE A 166 -6.12 17.52 -0.39
CA PHE A 166 -6.53 18.66 -1.19
C PHE A 166 -6.92 18.25 -2.62
N TYR A 167 -5.94 18.15 -3.52
CA TYR A 167 -6.14 17.98 -4.95
C TYR A 167 -5.15 16.97 -5.52
N PRO A 168 -5.49 16.29 -6.64
CA PRO A 168 -4.55 15.44 -7.35
C PRO A 168 -3.23 16.14 -7.62
N ALA A 169 -2.16 15.59 -7.05
CA ALA A 169 -0.84 16.17 -7.11
C ALA A 169 0.18 15.17 -7.67
N ALA A 170 1.10 15.66 -8.50
CA ALA A 170 2.16 14.83 -9.07
C ALA A 170 3.49 15.55 -9.10
N VAL A 171 4.56 14.78 -8.94
CA VAL A 171 5.93 15.24 -9.16
C VAL A 171 6.24 15.13 -10.65
N LEU A 172 6.56 16.25 -11.28
CA LEU A 172 6.86 16.31 -12.71
C LEU A 172 8.30 16.80 -12.94
N PRO A 173 9.06 16.14 -13.83
CA PRO A 173 10.32 16.69 -14.32
C PRO A 173 10.05 18.01 -15.03
N ILE A 174 10.92 19.00 -14.82
CA ILE A 174 10.78 20.30 -15.48
C ILE A 174 10.71 20.21 -17.02
N SER A 175 11.35 19.19 -17.61
CA SER A 175 11.34 18.97 -19.06
C SER A 175 9.97 18.64 -19.64
N LYS A 176 9.01 18.22 -18.80
CA LYS A 176 7.66 17.83 -19.23
C LYS A 176 6.62 18.94 -19.05
N MET A 177 7.03 20.11 -18.56
CA MET A 177 6.10 21.19 -18.25
C MET A 177 5.34 21.71 -19.49
N ASP A 178 5.98 21.67 -20.67
CA ASP A 178 5.39 22.17 -21.92
C ASP A 178 4.47 21.14 -22.63
N GLU A 179 4.50 19.88 -22.20
CA GLU A 179 3.75 18.77 -22.85
C GLU A 179 2.33 18.61 -22.26
N GLU A 180 2.12 19.06 -21.03
CA GLU A 180 0.94 18.79 -20.23
C GLU A 180 0.04 20.05 -20.09
N PRO A 181 -1.27 19.92 -19.89
CA PRO A 181 -2.17 21.07 -19.73
C PRO A 181 -1.81 21.87 -18.46
N ALA A 182 -1.92 23.19 -18.52
CA ALA A 182 -1.52 24.06 -17.41
C ALA A 182 -2.20 23.66 -16.08
N PRO A 183 -1.43 23.43 -15.01
CA PRO A 183 -1.99 23.06 -13.72
C PRO A 183 -2.66 24.25 -13.06
N ARG A 184 -3.46 23.95 -12.03
CA ARG A 184 -4.03 24.97 -11.15
C ARG A 184 -2.94 25.64 -10.32
N LEU A 185 -1.96 24.87 -9.85
CA LEU A 185 -0.90 25.35 -8.97
C LEU A 185 0.43 24.65 -9.26
N ILE A 186 1.52 25.41 -9.21
CA ILE A 186 2.88 24.90 -9.37
C ILE A 186 3.69 25.11 -8.09
N LEU A 187 4.26 24.05 -7.54
CA LEU A 187 5.25 24.11 -6.46
C LEU A 187 6.62 23.87 -7.06
N GLY A 188 7.61 24.68 -6.68
CA GLY A 188 8.97 24.50 -7.16
C GLY A 188 9.94 25.36 -6.36
N THR A 189 11.24 25.15 -6.55
CA THR A 189 12.24 26.05 -5.98
C THR A 189 12.19 27.42 -6.66
N LYS A 190 12.58 28.48 -5.96
CA LYS A 190 12.55 29.87 -6.48
C LYS A 190 13.18 29.98 -7.87
N ASP A 191 14.30 29.29 -8.10
CA ASP A 191 15.03 29.35 -9.37
C ASP A 191 14.24 28.78 -10.55
N LEU A 192 13.43 27.75 -10.32
CA LEU A 192 12.63 27.09 -11.36
C LEU A 192 11.36 27.86 -11.71
N LEU A 193 10.83 28.62 -10.73
CA LEU A 193 9.59 29.36 -10.91
C LEU A 193 9.80 30.70 -11.64
N ASN A 194 11.04 31.12 -11.83
CA ASN A 194 11.35 32.35 -12.55
C ASN A 194 10.81 32.29 -13.99
N GLY A 195 9.85 33.17 -14.29
CA GLY A 195 9.23 33.27 -15.61
C GLY A 195 7.97 32.42 -15.81
N ILE A 196 7.58 31.61 -14.82
CA ILE A 196 6.32 30.87 -14.86
C ILE A 196 5.15 31.82 -14.56
N LYS A 197 4.14 31.84 -15.45
CA LYS A 197 2.95 32.71 -15.32
C LYS A 197 1.83 32.10 -14.47
N ALA A 198 1.86 30.79 -14.23
CA ALA A 198 0.84 30.10 -13.46
C ALA A 198 0.95 30.46 -11.96
N PRO A 199 -0.15 30.34 -11.18
CA PRO A 199 -0.10 30.42 -9.73
C PRO A 199 0.96 29.46 -9.20
N SER A 200 1.89 29.97 -8.40
CA SER A 200 3.01 29.18 -7.93
C SER A 200 3.42 29.48 -6.49
N ILE A 201 3.92 28.46 -5.81
CA ILE A 201 4.47 28.55 -4.45
C ILE A 201 5.96 28.23 -4.52
N ALA A 202 6.76 29.23 -4.21
CA ALA A 202 8.20 29.09 -4.14
C ALA A 202 8.63 28.41 -2.84
N MET A 203 9.34 27.30 -2.97
CA MET A 203 9.98 26.58 -1.88
C MET A 203 11.47 26.92 -1.83
N GLU A 204 12.08 26.84 -0.65
CA GLU A 204 13.54 26.75 -0.54
C GLU A 204 14.06 25.44 -1.16
N SER A 205 15.38 25.31 -1.28
CA SER A 205 16.01 24.06 -1.75
C SER A 205 15.53 22.85 -0.93
N ILE A 206 15.35 21.70 -1.58
CA ILE A 206 14.90 20.49 -0.90
C ILE A 206 15.89 20.06 0.19
N SER A 207 17.19 20.21 -0.08
CA SER A 207 18.26 19.90 0.87
C SER A 207 18.11 20.71 2.17
N PHE A 208 17.65 21.97 2.10
CA PHE A 208 17.40 22.80 3.28
C PHE A 208 16.38 22.18 4.23
N TYR A 209 15.29 21.62 3.69
CA TYR A 209 14.27 20.96 4.51
C TYR A 209 14.73 19.61 5.06
N LEU A 210 15.59 18.90 4.32
CA LEU A 210 16.19 17.66 4.80
C LEU A 210 17.13 17.93 5.99
N GLU A 211 17.93 18.98 5.92
CA GLU A 211 18.85 19.41 6.99
C GLU A 211 18.13 20.07 8.17
N THR A 212 16.99 20.72 7.93
CA THR A 212 16.26 21.48 8.95
C THR A 212 14.81 20.99 9.13
N PRO A 213 14.58 19.86 9.84
CA PRO A 213 13.25 19.24 9.94
C PRO A 213 12.15 20.13 10.53
N LYS A 214 12.50 21.14 11.35
CA LYS A 214 11.54 22.08 11.93
C LYS A 214 10.81 22.89 10.85
N GLU A 215 11.51 23.23 9.77
CA GLU A 215 10.96 24.02 8.66
C GLU A 215 9.94 23.23 7.83
N LYS A 216 9.98 21.88 7.85
CA LYS A 216 8.95 21.05 7.19
C LYS A 216 7.55 21.35 7.74
N SER A 217 7.45 21.57 9.05
CA SER A 217 6.16 21.89 9.70
C SER A 217 5.64 23.27 9.28
N ARG A 218 6.54 24.22 9.03
CA ARG A 218 6.22 25.56 8.55
C ARG A 218 5.76 25.50 7.09
N LEU A 219 6.54 24.84 6.23
CA LEU A 219 6.18 24.57 4.83
C LEU A 219 4.77 23.99 4.72
N TRP A 220 4.45 22.98 5.55
CA TRP A 220 3.12 22.37 5.52
C TRP A 220 1.99 23.34 5.90
N LYS A 221 2.21 24.22 6.89
CA LYS A 221 1.23 25.25 7.25
C LYS A 221 1.01 26.24 6.11
N ASP A 222 2.09 26.67 5.46
CA ASP A 222 2.03 27.62 4.35
C ASP A 222 1.33 27.00 3.13
N LEU A 223 1.62 25.74 2.81
CA LEU A 223 0.93 24.98 1.78
C LEU A 223 -0.56 24.84 2.08
N LYS A 224 -0.91 24.46 3.31
CA LYS A 224 -2.31 24.31 3.72
C LYS A 224 -3.08 25.62 3.58
N ASN A 225 -2.53 26.73 4.06
CA ASN A 225 -3.19 28.04 3.96
C ASN A 225 -3.42 28.45 2.49
N THR A 226 -2.45 28.16 1.63
CA THR A 226 -2.53 28.53 0.20
C THR A 226 -3.51 27.64 -0.56
N LEU A 227 -3.47 26.33 -0.34
CA LEU A 227 -4.36 25.36 -0.98
C LEU A 227 -5.82 25.50 -0.53
N GLN A 228 -6.07 25.99 0.68
CA GLN A 228 -7.43 26.23 1.19
C GLN A 228 -8.01 27.58 0.74
N SER A 229 -7.18 28.51 0.30
CA SER A 229 -7.63 29.83 -0.18
C SER A 229 -7.78 29.92 -1.70
N SER A 230 -7.30 28.90 -2.42
CA SER A 230 -7.33 28.80 -3.89
C SER A 230 -8.59 28.10 -4.39
#